data_AF-A0A832IDI9-F1
#
_entry.id   AF-A0A832IDI9-F1
#
_cell.length_a   1.000
_cell.length_b   1.000
_cell.length_c   1.000
_cell.angle_alpha   90.00
_cell.angle_beta   90.00
_cell.angle_gamma   90.00
#
_symmetry.space_group_name_H-M   'P 1'
#
loop_
_entity.id
_entity.type
_entity.pdbx_description
1 polymer ?
#
loop_
_entity_poly.entity_id
_entity_poly.type
_entity_poly.pdbx_seq_one_letter_code
_entity_poly.pdbx_strand_id
1 'polypeptide(L)' 'MQGIFNQEEIERKTLLILKVLNEAGEPVGSRIIVRRMRDMGVVVSERSVRYHLKFMDNRV' A
#
# COMPACT_ATOMS: atom_id res chain seq x y z
N MET A 1 -6.83 16.40 -19.76
CA MET A 1 -7.47 16.08 -18.47
C MET A 1 -7.22 14.61 -18.21
N GLN A 2 -6.12 14.25 -17.55
CA GLN A 2 -5.69 12.85 -17.39
C GLN A 2 -6.58 12.15 -16.36
N GLY A 3 -7.27 11.12 -16.80
CA GLY A 3 -8.20 10.34 -15.99
C GLY A 3 -7.50 9.61 -14.84
N ILE A 4 -7.93 9.93 -13.63
CA ILE A 4 -8.42 9.01 -12.58
C ILE A 4 -7.58 7.73 -12.42
N PHE A 5 -6.92 7.62 -11.27
CA PHE A 5 -6.30 6.38 -10.77
C PHE A 5 -7.10 5.13 -11.17
N ASN A 6 -6.46 4.15 -11.80
CA ASN A 6 -7.10 2.87 -12.09
C ASN A 6 -7.51 2.20 -10.76
N GLN A 7 -8.80 1.92 -10.59
CA GLN A 7 -9.34 1.27 -9.40
C GLN A 7 -8.65 -0.08 -9.12
N GLU A 8 -8.35 -0.85 -10.17
CA GLU A 8 -7.61 -2.11 -10.05
C GLU A 8 -6.20 -1.91 -9.49
N GLU A 9 -5.52 -0.82 -9.87
CA GLU A 9 -4.19 -0.48 -9.34
C GLU A 9 -4.25 -0.09 -7.85
N ILE A 10 -5.32 0.61 -7.45
CA ILE A 10 -5.56 0.95 -6.03
C ILE A 10 -5.79 -0.33 -5.23
N GLU A 11 -6.64 -1.23 -5.73
CA GLU A 11 -6.95 -2.50 -5.08
C GLU A 11 -5.74 -3.41 -5.01
N ARG A 12 -4.98 -3.56 -6.10
CA ARG A 12 -3.72 -4.31 -6.13
C ARG A 12 -2.73 -3.80 -5.09
N LYS A 13 -2.52 -2.48 -5.00
CA LYS A 13 -1.63 -1.88 -4.00
C LYS A 13 -2.15 -2.09 -2.59
N THR A 14 -3.46 -2.01 -2.39
CA THR A 14 -4.11 -2.29 -1.10
C THR A 14 -3.86 -3.73 -0.65
N LEU A 15 -4.08 -4.71 -1.53
CA LEU A 15 -3.81 -6.13 -1.25
C LEU A 15 -2.34 -6.40 -0.93
N LEU A 16 -1.41 -5.76 -1.64
CA LEU A 16 0.02 -5.90 -1.36
C LEU A 16 0.40 -5.29 0.00
N ILE A 17 -0.16 -4.14 0.37
CA ILE A 17 0.05 -3.54 1.69
C ILE A 17 -0.46 -4.48 2.79
N LEU A 18 -1.68 -5.02 2.64
CA LEU A 18 -2.25 -5.97 3.58
C LEU A 18 -1.42 -7.26 3.67
N LYS A 19 -0.89 -7.76 2.55
CA LYS A 19 0.02 -8.90 2.54
C LYS A 19 1.27 -8.63 3.37
N VAL A 20 1.91 -7.47 3.20
CA VAL A 20 3.10 -7.09 3.98
C VAL A 20 2.79 -6.97 5.46
N LEU A 21 1.66 -6.36 5.83
CA LEU A 21 1.23 -6.25 7.22
C LEU A 21 0.98 -7.63 7.85
N ASN A 22 0.29 -8.52 7.12
CA ASN A 22 0.01 -9.88 7.57
C ASN A 22 1.30 -10.71 7.76
N GLU A 23 2.27 -10.58 6.85
CA GLU A 23 3.56 -11.26 6.95
C GLU A 23 4.47 -10.69 8.05
N ALA A 24 4.31 -9.43 8.42
CA ALA A 24 5.11 -8.81 9.46
C ALA A 24 4.74 -9.34 10.86
N GLY A 25 3.46 -9.65 11.09
CA GLY A 25 2.97 -10.09 12.40
C GLY A 25 3.00 -9.01 13.50
N GLU A 26 3.43 -7.80 13.16
CA GLU A 26 3.54 -6.65 14.06
C GLU A 26 3.24 -5.34 13.31
N PRO A 27 2.91 -4.25 14.03
CA PRO A 27 2.76 -2.93 13.41
C PRO A 27 4.07 -2.47 12.74
N VAL A 28 4.02 -2.17 11.44
CA VAL A 28 5.17 -1.67 10.68
C VAL A 28 4.88 -0.35 9.98
N GLY A 29 5.91 0.50 9.87
CA GLY A 29 5.82 1.81 9.21
C GLY A 29 5.86 1.75 7.68
N SER A 30 5.46 2.85 7.03
CA SER A 30 5.41 2.96 5.56
C SER A 30 6.73 2.63 4.87
N ARG A 31 7.86 2.98 5.49
CA ARG A 31 9.19 2.70 4.95
C ARG A 31 9.47 1.20 4.77
N ILE A 32 9.07 0.38 5.74
CA ILE A 32 9.22 -1.08 5.68
C ILE A 32 8.33 -1.64 4.57
N ILE A 33 7.09 -1.16 4.50
CA ILE A 33 6.12 -1.57 3.47
C ILE A 33 6.63 -1.24 2.07
N VAL A 34 7.13 -0.03 1.83
CA VAL A 34 7.71 0.36 0.53
C VAL A 34 8.88 -0.53 0.15
N ARG A 35 9.76 -0.85 1.10
CA ARG A 35 10.91 -1.74 0.83
C ARG A 35 10.43 -3.13 0.41
N ARG A 36 9.53 -3.75 1.16
CA ARG A 36 8.96 -5.06 0.84
C ARG A 36 8.24 -5.06 -0.51
N MET A 37 7.45 -4.02 -0.81
CA MET A 37 6.78 -3.90 -2.11
C MET A 37 7.77 -3.75 -3.27
N ARG A 38 8.88 -3.02 -3.05
CA ARG A 38 9.97 -2.92 -4.04
C ARG A 38 10.63 -4.27 -4.28
N ASP A 39 10.84 -5.07 -3.23
CA ASP A 39 11.38 -6.44 -3.35
C ASP A 39 10.41 -7.34 -4.15
N MET A 40 9.11 -7.03 -4.18
CA MET A 40 8.09 -7.68 -5.02
C MET A 40 7.92 -7.05 -6.41
N GLY A 41 8.81 -6.13 -6.81
CA GLY A 41 8.77 -5.45 -8.11
C GLY A 41 7.76 -4.29 -8.21
N VAL A 42 7.18 -3.85 -7.10
CA VAL A 42 6.18 -2.77 -7.05
C VAL A 42 6.77 -1.51 -6.45
N VAL A 43 6.98 -0.50 -7.31
CA VAL A 43 7.53 0.80 -6.89
C VAL A 43 6.41 1.73 -6.46
N VAL A 44 6.41 2.12 -5.18
CA VAL A 44 5.49 3.09 -4.60
C VAL A 44 6.23 4.05 -3.67
N SER A 45 5.71 5.26 -3.50
CA SER A 45 6.23 6.20 -2.51
C SER A 45 5.69 5.89 -1.11
N GLU A 46 6.45 6.23 -0.07
CA GLU A 46 5.96 6.11 1.30
C GLU A 46 4.68 6.92 1.54
N ARG A 47 4.56 8.07 0.87
CA ARG A 47 3.35 8.91 0.91
C ARG A 47 2.14 8.16 0.37
N SER A 48 2.28 7.46 -0.76
CA SER A 48 1.21 6.64 -1.35
C SER A 48 0.76 5.55 -0.37
N VAL A 49 1.71 4.84 0.25
CA VAL A 49 1.41 3.81 1.25
C VAL A 49 0.64 4.40 2.42
N ARG A 50 1.06 5.54 2.98
CA ARG A 50 0.32 6.22 4.06
C ARG A 50 -1.09 6.61 3.66
N TYR A 51 -1.34 6.99 2.40
CA TYR A 51 -2.69 7.26 1.93
C TYR A 51 -3.55 6.01 1.85
N HIS A 52 -3.02 4.88 1.37
CA HIS A 52 -3.74 3.61 1.40
C HIS A 52 -4.08 3.19 2.83
N LEU A 53 -3.11 3.27 3.76
CA LEU A 53 -3.33 2.98 5.18
C LEU A 53 -4.44 3.87 5.76
N LYS A 54 -4.33 5.20 5.58
CA LYS A 54 -5.34 6.15 6.05
C LYS A 54 -6.71 5.85 5.44
N PHE A 55 -6.79 5.51 4.16
CA PHE A 55 -8.06 5.19 3.52
C PHE A 55 -8.67 3.91 4.11
N MET A 56 -7.87 2.87 4.34
CA MET A 56 -8.33 1.62 4.96
C MET A 56 -8.83 1.82 6.39
N ASP A 57 -8.16 2.63 7.21
CA ASP A 57 -8.61 2.92 8.59
C ASP A 57 -10.00 3.60 8.63
N ASN A 58 -10.38 4.32 7.58
CA ASN A 58 -11.67 5.01 7.50
C ASN A 58 -12.79 4.15 6.88
N ARG A 59 -12.48 2.92 6.44
CA ARG A 59 -13.49 1.97 5.96
C ARG A 59 -14.06 1.22 7.16
N VAL A 60 -15.05 1.83 7.81
CA VAL A 60 -15.90 1.20 8.83
C VAL A 60 -17.21 0.78 8.17
#